data_AF-A0AAU3CQB6-F1
#
_entry.id   AF-A0AAU3CQB6-F1
#
_cell.length_a   1.000
_cell.length_b   1.000
_cell.length_c   1.000
_cell.angle_alpha   90.00
_cell.angle_beta   90.00
_cell.angle_gamma   90.00
#
_symmetry.space_group_name_H-M   'P 1'
#
loop_
_entity.id
_entity.type
_entity.pdbx_description
1 polymer ?
#
loop_
_entity_poly.entity_id
_entity_poly.type
_entity_poly.pdbx_seq_one_letter_code
_entity_poly.pdbx_strand_id
1 'polypeptide(L)'
;MASLPIYTWRLAPDGLATRRQLRAKGLRPGGQDVVAQIERPRYRRSPLVAYLYRIEAAKPVRPMTPARQAALDKANRARRTCPQCLRDAGYVIPAQLGVCVPCAYPDDEQRAA
;
A
#
# COMPACT_ATOMS: atom_id res chain seq x y z
N MET A 1 -17.51 -23.90 -14.91
CA MET A 1 -16.70 -22.81 -14.33
C MET A 1 -17.23 -21.51 -14.91
N ALA A 2 -17.88 -20.66 -14.11
CA ALA A 2 -18.41 -19.40 -14.60
C ALA A 2 -17.25 -18.43 -14.88
N SER A 3 -17.06 -18.03 -16.13
CA SER A 3 -16.11 -16.99 -16.50
C SER A 3 -16.60 -15.64 -16.00
N LEU A 4 -15.71 -14.83 -15.41
CA LEU A 4 -16.03 -13.46 -15.05
C LEU A 4 -16.31 -12.63 -16.31
N PRO A 5 -17.36 -11.80 -16.33
CA PRO A 5 -17.62 -10.90 -17.44
C PRO A 5 -16.46 -9.92 -17.64
N ILE A 6 -16.10 -9.72 -18.90
CA ILE A 6 -15.03 -8.83 -19.34
C ILE A 6 -15.68 -7.67 -20.10
N TYR A 7 -15.46 -6.45 -19.64
CA TYR A 7 -15.93 -5.23 -20.27
C TYR A 7 -14.79 -4.51 -20.98
N THR A 8 -15.08 -3.91 -22.13
CA THR A 8 -14.15 -2.98 -22.78
C THR A 8 -13.98 -1.73 -21.91
N TRP A 9 -12.82 -1.09 -22.01
CA TRP A 9 -12.52 0.19 -21.36
C TRP A 9 -13.66 1.21 -21.48
N ARG A 10 -14.10 1.73 -20.34
CA ARG A 10 -15.25 2.66 -20.16
C ARG A 10 -16.64 2.10 -20.50
N LEU A 11 -16.79 0.80 -20.73
CA LEU A 11 -18.08 0.14 -21.04
C LEU A 11 -18.54 -0.82 -19.93
N ALA A 12 -18.04 -0.66 -18.70
CA ALA A 12 -18.58 -1.41 -17.57
C ALA A 12 -19.95 -0.82 -17.15
N PRO A 13 -20.92 -1.66 -16.76
CA PRO A 13 -22.21 -1.19 -16.28
C PRO A 13 -22.07 -0.41 -14.97
N ASP A 14 -23.08 0.40 -14.69
CA ASP A 14 -23.20 1.09 -13.40
C ASP A 14 -23.30 0.11 -12.23
N GLY A 15 -23.04 0.61 -11.02
CA GLY A 15 -23.00 -0.22 -9.81
C GLY A 15 -21.70 -1.01 -9.63
N LEU A 16 -20.80 -0.98 -10.61
CA LEU A 16 -19.45 -1.56 -10.52
C LEU A 16 -18.36 -0.50 -10.36
N ALA A 17 -17.35 -0.80 -9.57
CA ALA A 17 -16.20 0.07 -9.37
C ALA A 17 -14.90 -0.70 -9.20
N THR A 18 -13.82 -0.12 -9.72
CA THR A 18 -12.45 -0.56 -9.40
C THR A 18 -12.09 -0.27 -7.95
N ARG A 19 -11.08 -0.97 -7.40
CA ARG A 19 -10.55 -0.67 -6.05
C ARG A 19 -10.21 0.81 -5.85
N ARG A 20 -9.66 1.47 -6.88
CA ARG A 20 -9.30 2.89 -6.85
C ARG A 20 -10.55 3.78 -6.80
N GLN A 21 -11.57 3.47 -7.60
CA GLN A 21 -12.84 4.21 -7.58
C GLN A 21 -13.58 4.03 -6.25
N LEU A 22 -13.60 2.81 -5.68
CA LEU A 22 -14.14 2.59 -4.34
C LEU A 22 -13.40 3.45 -3.30
N ARG A 23 -12.07 3.47 -3.36
CA ARG A 23 -11.25 4.25 -2.41
C ARG A 23 -11.53 5.74 -2.49
N ALA A 24 -11.73 6.28 -3.70
CA ALA A 24 -12.12 7.68 -3.90
C ALA A 24 -13.48 8.01 -3.26
N LYS A 25 -14.37 7.01 -3.13
CA LYS A 25 -15.67 7.11 -2.44
C LYS A 25 -15.58 6.79 -0.93
N GLY A 26 -14.39 6.62 -0.35
CA GLY A 26 -14.24 6.20 1.04
C GLY A 26 -14.64 4.74 1.31
N LEU A 27 -14.74 3.92 0.26
CA LEU A 27 -15.17 2.52 0.31
C LEU A 27 -13.99 1.56 0.08
N ARG A 28 -14.19 0.30 0.48
CA ARG A 28 -13.32 -0.86 0.20
C ARG A 28 -14.18 -2.04 -0.27
N PRO A 29 -13.63 -3.02 -1.01
CA PRO A 29 -14.38 -4.19 -1.48
C PRO A 29 -15.13 -4.98 -0.40
N GLY A 30 -14.72 -4.86 0.88
CA GLY A 30 -15.47 -5.46 1.98
C GLY A 30 -15.31 -6.98 2.12
N GLY A 31 -14.42 -7.60 1.35
CA GLY A 31 -14.18 -9.05 1.32
C GLY A 31 -14.89 -9.78 0.18
N GLN A 32 -15.61 -9.06 -0.69
CA GLN A 32 -16.24 -9.64 -1.86
C GLN A 32 -15.20 -10.07 -2.91
N ASP A 33 -15.51 -11.13 -3.65
CA ASP A 33 -14.74 -11.56 -4.82
C ASP A 33 -14.87 -10.58 -5.99
N VAL A 34 -13.96 -10.72 -6.96
CA VAL A 34 -14.06 -9.97 -8.21
C VAL A 34 -15.32 -10.42 -8.96
N VAL A 35 -16.14 -9.46 -9.39
CA VAL A 35 -17.40 -9.77 -10.11
C VAL A 35 -17.30 -9.54 -11.62
N ALA A 36 -16.31 -8.76 -12.07
CA ALA A 36 -16.03 -8.50 -13.46
C ALA A 36 -14.62 -7.93 -13.63
N GLN A 37 -14.14 -7.85 -14.86
CA GLN A 37 -12.93 -7.09 -15.19
C GLN A 37 -13.19 -6.13 -16.34
N ILE A 38 -12.39 -5.06 -16.39
CA ILE A 38 -12.36 -4.13 -17.50
C ILE A 38 -11.00 -4.22 -18.18
N GLU A 39 -11.00 -4.22 -19.51
CA GLU A 39 -9.79 -4.34 -20.31
C GLU A 39 -9.60 -3.12 -21.21
N ARG A 40 -8.40 -2.54 -21.14
CA ARG A 40 -7.95 -1.52 -22.09
C ARG A 40 -6.93 -2.15 -23.05
N PRO A 41 -7.28 -2.35 -24.33
CA PRO A 41 -6.36 -2.83 -25.34
C PRO A 41 -5.11 -1.97 -25.44
N ARG A 42 -3.97 -2.60 -25.74
CA ARG A 42 -2.71 -1.93 -26.00
C ARG A 42 -2.09 -2.49 -27.28
N TYR A 43 -1.52 -1.63 -28.10
CA TYR A 43 -0.83 -2.07 -29.31
C TYR A 43 0.39 -2.93 -28.96
N ARG A 44 0.46 -4.15 -29.52
CA ARG A 44 1.55 -5.13 -29.32
C ARG A 44 1.88 -5.46 -27.85
N ARG A 45 0.91 -5.32 -26.93
CA ARG A 45 1.08 -5.64 -25.50
C ARG A 45 -0.23 -6.19 -24.94
N SER A 46 -0.17 -7.00 -23.89
CA SER A 46 -1.36 -7.47 -23.18
C SER A 46 -2.21 -6.30 -22.68
N PRO A 47 -3.54 -6.42 -22.64
CA PRO A 47 -4.42 -5.35 -22.19
C PRO A 47 -4.12 -4.95 -20.75
N LEU A 48 -4.45 -3.71 -20.40
CA LEU A 48 -4.49 -3.32 -18.98
C LEU A 48 -5.79 -3.85 -18.40
N VAL A 49 -5.69 -4.63 -17.33
CA VAL A 49 -6.84 -5.22 -16.63
C VAL A 49 -7.12 -4.42 -15.35
N ALA A 50 -8.38 -4.10 -15.10
CA ALA A 50 -8.82 -3.62 -13.80
C ALA A 50 -10.00 -4.45 -13.29
N TYR A 51 -9.89 -4.95 -12.06
CA TYR A 51 -10.95 -5.73 -11.44
C TYR A 51 -12.05 -4.84 -10.87
N LEU A 52 -13.29 -5.27 -11.08
CA LEU A 52 -14.51 -4.58 -10.67
C LEU A 52 -15.18 -5.30 -9.51
N TYR A 53 -15.78 -4.51 -8.65
CA TYR A 53 -16.46 -4.88 -7.42
C TYR A 53 -17.82 -4.17 -7.38
N ARG A 54 -18.83 -4.80 -6.78
CA ARG A 54 -20.13 -4.17 -6.55
C ARG A 54 -20.00 -3.06 -5.52
N ILE A 55 -20.51 -1.88 -5.85
CA ILE A 55 -20.51 -0.72 -4.96
C ILE A 55 -21.42 -0.96 -3.75
N GLU A 56 -22.59 -1.57 -3.96
CA GLU A 56 -23.58 -1.84 -2.89
C GLU A 56 -23.06 -2.81 -1.82
N ALA A 57 -22.22 -3.76 -2.21
CA ALA A 57 -21.57 -4.70 -1.28
C ALA A 57 -20.27 -4.14 -0.68
N ALA A 58 -19.84 -2.95 -1.10
CA ALA A 58 -18.64 -2.33 -0.57
C ALA A 58 -18.89 -1.84 0.86
N LYS A 59 -17.82 -1.81 1.65
CA LYS A 59 -17.87 -1.37 3.05
C LYS A 59 -17.07 -0.08 3.19
N PRO A 60 -17.35 0.78 4.18
CA PRO A 60 -16.47 1.89 4.50
C PRO A 60 -15.03 1.43 4.71
N VAL A 61 -14.08 2.26 4.27
CA VAL A 61 -12.67 2.08 4.60
C VAL A 61 -12.53 2.05 6.12
N ARG A 62 -11.76 1.08 6.63
CA ARG A 62 -11.48 1.02 8.07
C ARG A 62 -10.69 2.27 8.46
N PRO A 63 -11.18 3.11 9.38
CA PRO A 63 -10.45 4.28 9.80
C PRO A 63 -9.15 3.88 10.50
N MET A 64 -8.21 4.82 10.54
CA MET A 64 -7.07 4.71 11.41
C MET A 64 -7.57 4.84 12.86
N THR A 65 -7.16 3.91 13.73
CA THR A 65 -7.53 3.96 15.15
C THR A 65 -6.32 4.34 15.99
N PRO A 66 -6.51 4.95 17.17
CA PRO A 66 -5.41 5.26 18.08
C PRO A 66 -4.52 4.04 18.39
N ALA A 67 -5.13 2.87 18.60
CA ALA A 67 -4.40 1.63 18.82
C ALA A 67 -3.52 1.22 17.63
N ARG A 68 -3.99 1.42 16.39
CA ARG A 68 -3.16 1.18 15.19
C ARG A 68 -2.04 2.19 15.06
N GLN A 69 -2.29 3.45 15.43
CA GLN A 69 -1.25 4.49 15.43
C GLN A 69 -0.13 4.11 16.40
N ALA A 70 -0.48 3.79 17.64
CA ALA A 70 0.48 3.34 18.65
C ALA A 70 1.27 2.10 18.21
N ALA A 71 0.63 1.15 17.52
CA ALA A 71 1.30 -0.03 16.98
C ALA A 71 2.34 0.33 15.89
N LEU A 72 1.99 1.25 14.99
CA LEU A 72 2.92 1.75 13.97
C LEU A 72 4.08 2.52 14.60
N ASP A 73 3.80 3.36 15.59
CA ASP A 73 4.82 4.14 16.30
C ASP A 73 5.80 3.22 17.02
N LYS A 74 5.30 2.17 17.70
CA LYS A 74 6.15 1.13 18.31
C LYS A 74 7.00 0.39 17.28
N ALA A 75 6.41 0.00 16.14
CA ALA A 75 7.12 -0.68 15.07
C ALA A 75 8.17 0.22 14.39
N ASN A 76 7.89 1.52 14.25
CA ASN A 76 8.83 2.50 13.72
C ASN A 76 9.96 2.75 14.69
N ARG A 77 9.67 2.92 15.99
CA ARG A 77 10.69 3.07 17.04
C ARG A 77 11.68 1.91 17.02
N ALA A 78 11.18 0.67 16.99
CA ALA A 78 12.03 -0.52 16.91
C ALA A 78 12.94 -0.55 15.68
N ARG A 79 12.48 -0.04 14.53
CA ARG A 79 13.24 0.02 13.27
C ARG A 79 14.22 1.20 13.19
N ARG A 80 14.05 2.20 14.06
CA ARG A 80 14.83 3.45 14.06
C ARG A 80 15.80 3.54 15.22
N THR A 81 15.59 2.79 16.30
CA THR A 81 16.50 2.76 17.45
C THR A 81 17.73 1.92 17.12
N CYS A 82 18.89 2.56 17.15
CA CYS A 82 20.16 1.89 16.92
C CYS A 82 20.51 0.97 18.09
N PRO A 83 20.85 -0.32 17.86
CA PRO A 83 21.21 -1.22 18.95
C PRO A 83 22.55 -0.87 19.62
N GLN A 84 23.43 -0.11 18.95
CA GLN A 84 24.74 0.28 19.48
C GLN A 84 24.68 1.53 20.37
N CYS A 85 24.03 2.60 19.90
CA CYS A 85 23.99 3.87 20.63
C CYS A 85 22.64 4.16 21.30
N LEU A 86 21.65 3.27 21.13
CA LEU A 86 20.30 3.33 21.72
C LEU A 86 19.48 4.58 21.39
N ARG A 87 19.96 5.40 20.46
CA ARG A 87 19.27 6.61 19.96
C ARG A 87 18.34 6.27 18.80
N ASP A 88 17.24 7.01 18.70
CA ASP A 88 16.41 7.02 17.49
C ASP A 88 17.16 7.78 16.39
N ALA A 89 17.47 7.10 15.29
CA ALA A 89 18.25 7.64 14.18
C ALA A 89 17.50 8.67 13.33
N GLY A 90 16.18 8.81 13.46
CA GLY A 90 15.37 9.64 12.57
C GLY A 90 14.88 8.92 11.31
N TYR A 91 15.48 7.79 10.96
CA TYR A 91 15.20 7.00 9.75
C TYR A 91 15.24 5.49 10.05
N VAL A 92 14.62 4.69 9.18
CA VAL A 92 14.68 3.21 9.29
C VAL A 92 16.11 2.76 9.02
N ILE A 93 16.72 2.11 10.01
CA ILE A 93 18.10 1.63 9.93
C ILE A 93 18.24 0.63 8.77
N PRO A 94 19.22 0.81 7.86
CA PRO A 94 19.45 -0.14 6.78
C PRO A 94 19.78 -1.53 7.32
N ALA A 95 19.08 -2.55 6.81
CA ALA A 95 19.29 -3.93 7.24
C ALA A 95 20.73 -4.42 7.01
N GLN A 96 21.42 -3.91 5.99
CA GLN A 96 22.81 -4.23 5.69
C GLN A 96 23.79 -3.69 6.73
N LEU A 97 23.48 -2.56 7.37
CA LEU A 97 24.35 -1.97 8.40
C LEU A 97 24.01 -2.52 9.79
N GLY A 98 22.73 -2.81 10.07
CA GLY A 98 22.26 -3.27 11.39
C GLY A 98 22.34 -2.21 12.50
N VAL A 99 23.05 -1.09 12.25
CA VAL A 99 23.21 0.08 13.11
C VAL A 99 22.94 1.36 12.32
N CYS A 100 22.75 2.48 13.01
CA CYS A 100 22.62 3.76 12.33
C CYS A 100 23.92 4.13 11.60
N VAL A 101 23.80 4.94 10.54
CA VAL A 101 24.91 5.44 9.71
C VAL A 101 26.04 6.07 10.55
N PRO A 102 25.76 6.92 11.56
CA PRO A 102 26.81 7.45 12.44
C PRO A 102 27.61 6.38 13.20
N CYS A 103 26.96 5.28 13.59
CA CYS A 103 27.64 4.18 14.26
C CYS A 103 28.41 3.28 13.30
N ALA A 104 27.94 3.14 12.06
CA ALA A 104 28.64 2.38 11.02
C ALA A 104 29.88 3.13 10.49
N TYR A 105 29.82 4.46 10.43
CA TYR A 105 30.86 5.33 9.87
C TYR A 105 31.13 6.54 10.78
N PRO A 106 31.73 6.34 11.97
CA PRO A 106 31.94 7.40 12.95
C PRO A 106 32.89 8.52 12.46
N ASP A 107 33.79 8.20 11.53
CA ASP A 107 34.79 9.14 11.01
C ASP A 107 34.22 10.05 9.90
N ASP A 108 33.10 9.68 9.28
CA ASP A 108 32.47 10.48 8.22
C ASP A 108 31.73 11.71 8.78
N GLU A 109 31.23 11.64 10.03
CA GLU A 109 30.68 12.82 10.72
C GLU A 109 31.76 13.87 11.03
N GLN A 110 33.00 13.44 11.28
CA GLN A 110 34.12 14.34 11.60
C GLN A 110 34.66 15.08 10.38
N ARG A 111 34.44 14.57 9.17
CA ARG A 111 34.89 15.19 7.90
C ARG A 111 33.92 16.24 7.35
N ALA A 112 32.68 16.24 7.84
CA ALA A 112 31.63 17.16 7.40
C ALA A 112 31.53 18.44 8.25
N ALA A 113 32.28 18.51 9.35
CA ALA A 113 32.40 19.67 10.26
C ALA A 113 33.64 20.49 9.94
#